data_AF-A0A1H4I2D2-F1
#
_entry.id   AF-A0A1H4I2D2-F1
#
_cell.length_a   1.000
_cell.length_b   1.000
_cell.length_c   1.000
_cell.angle_alpha   90.00
_cell.angle_beta   90.00
_cell.angle_gamma   90.00
#
_symmetry.space_group_name_H-M   'P 1'
#
loop_
_entity.id
_entity.type
_entity.pdbx_description
1 polymer ?
#
loop_
_entity_poly.entity_id
_entity_poly.type
_entity_poly.pdbx_seq_one_letter_code
_entity_poly.pdbx_strand_id
1 'polypeptide(L)'
;MQQQQQLHNNRKKRLTTLIPLNGPWRNVVDTVSIILGSFLIAVAFNLFLLPNQIASGGVSGLSILGKHWLGLEPAYTQWAINIPLLIAGFLLIGKQYGIRSVLGSVVLPLFVYLTKDWAIPTTNPLLGSLYGGIGVGLGIGIVYRGRGSTGGMSILARIVQKYSGLSYSLCVVMMDATVIIMAAFVLSLEQSLFALIGLYVTGKVIDAVEMGLGNSKVAYIISNQTEPITKVILDDLDRGLTKLEAKGGYTDDQRTVLMVVVGQNEVPRLKALIRSVDPGAFVIISNAHEVLGEGFKRGEL
;
A
#
# COMPACT_ATOMS: atom_id res chain seq x y z
N MET A 1 37.34 29.64 11.21
CA MET A 1 35.95 30.11 10.94
C MET A 1 35.57 30.06 9.45
N GLN A 2 36.45 30.40 8.51
CA GLN A 2 36.14 30.38 7.07
C GLN A 2 35.95 28.97 6.45
N GLN A 3 36.63 27.93 6.96
CA GLN A 3 36.44 26.53 6.50
C GLN A 3 35.09 25.91 6.92
N GLN A 4 34.55 26.27 8.08
CA GLN A 4 33.23 25.81 8.54
C GLN A 4 32.08 26.47 7.75
N GLN A 5 32.26 27.73 7.32
CA GLN A 5 31.30 28.41 6.43
C GLN A 5 31.31 27.85 4.99
N GLN A 6 32.47 27.43 4.48
CA GLN A 6 32.54 26.77 3.16
C GLN A 6 31.89 25.38 3.14
N LEU A 7 32.04 24.58 4.22
CA LEU A 7 31.33 23.30 4.36
C LEU A 7 29.81 23.47 4.49
N HIS A 8 29.36 24.54 5.15
CA HIS A 8 27.93 24.86 5.29
C HIS A 8 27.31 25.31 3.95
N ASN A 9 28.06 26.07 3.13
CA ASN A 9 27.59 26.53 1.81
C ASN A 9 27.59 25.42 0.74
N ASN A 10 28.51 24.45 0.80
CA ASN A 10 28.48 23.30 -0.11
C ASN A 10 27.37 22.28 0.22
N ARG A 11 26.87 22.25 1.47
CA ARG A 11 25.71 21.41 1.86
C ARG A 11 24.38 21.94 1.31
N LYS A 12 24.22 23.25 1.15
CA LYS A 12 22.99 23.85 0.59
C LYS A 12 22.78 23.60 -0.91
N LYS A 13 23.85 23.33 -1.67
CA LYS A 13 23.77 23.16 -3.14
C LYS A 13 23.26 21.79 -3.63
N ARG A 14 23.02 20.82 -2.74
CA ARG A 14 22.53 19.46 -3.10
C ARG A 14 21.06 19.21 -2.69
N LEU A 15 20.29 20.25 -2.46
CA LEU A 15 18.93 20.18 -1.89
C LEU A 15 17.78 20.30 -2.91
N THR A 16 18.05 20.27 -4.21
CA THR A 16 17.04 20.52 -5.24
C THR A 16 16.87 19.36 -6.21
N THR A 17 16.20 18.30 -5.76
CA THR A 17 15.35 17.47 -6.62
C THR A 17 14.20 16.96 -5.77
N LEU A 18 13.18 17.79 -5.57
CA LEU A 18 11.94 17.42 -4.90
C LEU A 18 10.81 18.02 -5.73
N ILE A 19 10.08 17.16 -6.44
CA ILE A 19 8.89 17.58 -7.18
C ILE A 19 7.90 18.13 -6.14
N PRO A 20 7.48 19.40 -6.23
CA PRO A 20 6.64 19.98 -5.19
C PRO A 20 5.27 19.31 -5.13
N LEU A 21 4.79 19.04 -3.92
CA LEU A 21 3.52 18.39 -3.56
C LEU A 21 2.28 18.85 -4.34
N ASN A 22 2.24 20.15 -4.70
CA ASN A 22 1.16 20.79 -5.45
C ASN A 22 1.63 21.36 -6.79
N GLY A 23 2.77 20.88 -7.31
CA GLY A 23 3.33 21.32 -8.57
C GLY A 23 2.65 20.68 -9.79
N PRO A 24 2.71 21.33 -10.97
CA PRO A 24 2.18 20.76 -12.21
C PRO A 24 2.85 19.41 -12.54
N TRP A 25 4.14 19.26 -12.24
CA TRP A 25 4.86 17.98 -12.42
C TRP A 25 4.34 16.85 -11.54
N ARG A 26 3.93 17.12 -10.29
CA ARG A 26 3.36 16.08 -9.42
C ARG A 26 2.01 15.62 -9.94
N ASN A 27 1.18 16.55 -10.40
CA ASN A 27 -0.09 16.22 -11.04
C ASN A 27 0.09 15.31 -12.27
N VAL A 28 1.11 15.58 -13.11
CA VAL A 28 1.42 14.73 -14.26
C VAL A 28 1.83 13.32 -13.82
N VAL A 29 2.74 13.20 -12.85
CA VAL A 29 3.19 11.90 -12.32
C VAL A 29 2.00 11.12 -11.74
N ASP A 30 1.14 11.79 -10.97
CA ASP A 30 -0.04 11.21 -10.38
C ASP A 30 -1.02 10.72 -11.46
N THR A 31 -1.30 11.53 -12.49
CA THR A 31 -2.15 11.17 -13.64
C THR A 31 -1.58 9.99 -14.42
N VAL A 32 -0.27 10.00 -14.74
CA VAL A 32 0.39 8.91 -15.45
C VAL A 32 0.33 7.62 -14.63
N SER A 33 0.53 7.71 -13.31
CA SER A 33 0.40 6.55 -12.41
C SER A 33 -1.02 5.98 -12.43
N ILE A 34 -2.05 6.83 -12.43
CA ILE A 34 -3.45 6.37 -12.51
C ILE A 34 -3.73 5.65 -13.82
N ILE A 35 -3.23 6.19 -14.95
CA ILE A 35 -3.42 5.59 -16.28
C ILE A 35 -2.70 4.26 -16.38
N LEU A 36 -1.41 4.21 -16.03
CA LEU A 36 -0.60 2.99 -16.07
C LEU A 36 -1.14 1.92 -15.11
N GLY A 37 -1.50 2.30 -13.89
CA GLY A 37 -2.11 1.41 -12.91
C GLY A 37 -3.44 0.85 -13.39
N SER A 38 -4.32 1.69 -13.94
CA SER A 38 -5.59 1.26 -14.55
C SER A 38 -5.40 0.28 -15.70
N PHE A 39 -4.40 0.53 -16.55
CA PHE A 39 -4.07 -0.37 -17.65
C PHE A 39 -3.59 -1.74 -17.15
N LEU A 40 -2.71 -1.78 -16.14
CA LEU A 40 -2.26 -3.03 -15.54
C LEU A 40 -3.40 -3.82 -14.89
N ILE A 41 -4.33 -3.14 -14.20
CA ILE A 41 -5.53 -3.77 -13.65
C ILE A 41 -6.38 -4.39 -14.77
N ALA A 42 -6.62 -3.65 -15.85
CA ALA A 42 -7.42 -4.15 -16.97
C ALA A 42 -6.81 -5.38 -17.64
N VAL A 43 -5.49 -5.36 -17.88
CA VAL A 43 -4.74 -6.50 -18.43
C VAL A 43 -4.84 -7.70 -17.50
N ALA A 44 -4.59 -7.52 -16.19
CA ALA A 44 -4.68 -8.59 -15.22
C ALA A 44 -6.11 -9.17 -15.11
N PHE A 45 -7.12 -8.30 -15.15
CA PHE A 45 -8.52 -8.67 -15.11
C PHE A 45 -8.92 -9.52 -16.32
N ASN A 46 -8.65 -9.06 -17.55
CA ASN A 46 -9.07 -9.75 -18.77
C ASN A 46 -8.27 -11.03 -19.06
N LEU A 47 -6.98 -11.04 -18.72
CA LEU A 47 -6.12 -12.19 -19.01
C LEU A 47 -6.23 -13.29 -17.95
N PHE A 48 -6.51 -12.95 -16.69
CA PHE A 48 -6.46 -13.92 -15.59
C PHE A 48 -7.77 -14.07 -14.82
N LEU A 49 -8.44 -12.99 -14.43
CA LEU A 49 -9.63 -13.09 -13.58
C LEU A 49 -10.89 -13.46 -14.36
N LEU A 50 -11.17 -12.76 -15.45
CA LEU A 50 -12.38 -12.94 -16.25
C LEU A 50 -12.47 -14.33 -16.91
N PRO A 51 -11.42 -14.88 -17.55
CA PRO A 51 -11.51 -16.20 -18.19
C PRO A 51 -11.65 -17.34 -17.17
N ASN A 52 -11.12 -17.14 -15.97
CA ASN A 52 -11.19 -18.11 -14.88
C ASN A 52 -12.41 -17.87 -13.96
N GLN A 53 -13.27 -16.89 -14.25
CA GLN A 53 -14.48 -16.56 -13.47
C GLN A 53 -14.17 -16.21 -12.00
N ILE A 54 -13.08 -15.49 -11.76
CA ILE A 54 -12.61 -15.17 -10.41
C ILE A 54 -13.11 -13.79 -10.01
N ALA A 55 -14.24 -13.76 -9.30
CA ALA A 55 -14.85 -12.54 -8.79
C ALA A 55 -14.21 -12.10 -7.45
N SER A 56 -12.97 -11.61 -7.49
CA SER A 56 -12.16 -11.26 -6.31
C SER A 56 -12.61 -10.01 -5.53
N GLY A 57 -13.85 -9.52 -5.71
CA GLY A 57 -14.37 -8.32 -5.05
C GLY A 57 -14.57 -7.11 -5.98
N GLY A 58 -15.11 -6.03 -5.41
CA GLY A 58 -15.31 -4.76 -6.10
C GLY A 58 -16.32 -4.77 -7.25
N VAL A 59 -16.31 -3.69 -8.03
CA VAL A 59 -17.15 -3.56 -9.24
C VAL A 59 -16.65 -4.49 -10.35
N SER A 60 -15.35 -4.80 -10.37
CA SER A 60 -14.77 -5.78 -11.29
C SER A 60 -15.36 -7.18 -11.04
N GLY A 61 -15.47 -7.63 -9.79
CA GLY A 61 -16.14 -8.90 -9.46
C GLY A 61 -17.61 -8.90 -9.86
N LEU A 62 -18.35 -7.83 -9.58
CA LEU A 62 -19.74 -7.67 -10.05
C LEU A 62 -19.86 -7.75 -11.58
N SER A 63 -18.89 -7.23 -12.31
CA SER A 63 -18.88 -7.30 -13.78
C SER A 63 -18.65 -8.71 -14.33
N ILE A 64 -17.91 -9.57 -13.61
CA ILE A 64 -17.77 -11.00 -13.94
C ILE A 64 -19.12 -11.70 -13.74
N LEU A 65 -19.80 -11.42 -12.62
CA LEU A 65 -21.13 -11.98 -12.35
C LEU A 65 -22.16 -11.52 -13.40
N GLY A 66 -22.14 -10.24 -13.76
CA GLY A 66 -22.99 -9.68 -14.82
C GLY A 66 -22.73 -10.34 -16.18
N LYS A 67 -21.48 -10.59 -16.54
CA LYS A 67 -21.15 -11.34 -17.77
C LYS A 67 -21.66 -12.77 -17.72
N HIS A 68 -21.48 -13.47 -16.61
CA HIS A 68 -21.90 -14.86 -16.47
C HIS A 68 -23.43 -15.01 -16.51
N TRP A 69 -24.16 -14.13 -15.82
CA TRP A 69 -25.61 -14.26 -15.67
C TRP A 69 -26.40 -13.60 -16.80
N LEU A 70 -25.95 -12.45 -17.30
CA LEU A 70 -26.67 -11.61 -18.26
C LEU A 70 -25.96 -11.49 -19.62
N GLY A 71 -24.78 -12.07 -19.79
CA GLY A 71 -23.98 -11.93 -21.02
C GLY A 71 -23.45 -10.52 -21.27
N LEU A 72 -23.50 -9.64 -20.26
CA LEU A 72 -23.10 -8.24 -20.41
C LEU A 72 -21.57 -8.11 -20.51
N GLU A 73 -21.11 -7.22 -21.38
CA GLU A 73 -19.69 -6.89 -21.45
C GLU A 73 -19.22 -6.29 -20.10
N PRO A 74 -18.12 -6.79 -19.51
CA PRO A 74 -17.66 -6.32 -18.20
C PRO A 74 -17.43 -4.81 -18.15
N ALA A 75 -16.85 -4.23 -19.20
CA ALA A 75 -16.61 -2.79 -19.27
C ALA A 75 -17.89 -1.95 -19.12
N TYR A 76 -18.99 -2.36 -19.78
CA TYR A 76 -20.27 -1.68 -19.68
C TYR A 76 -20.88 -1.83 -18.29
N THR A 77 -20.77 -3.02 -17.69
CA THR A 77 -21.23 -3.27 -16.32
C THR A 77 -20.46 -2.40 -15.33
N GLN A 78 -19.14 -2.28 -15.49
CA GLN A 78 -18.32 -1.43 -14.63
C GLN A 78 -18.68 0.05 -14.76
N TRP A 79 -18.88 0.58 -15.97
CA TRP A 79 -19.34 1.97 -16.13
C TRP A 79 -20.74 2.20 -15.56
N ALA A 80 -21.67 1.28 -15.81
CA ALA A 80 -23.05 1.37 -15.32
C ALA A 80 -23.12 1.44 -13.79
N ILE A 81 -22.20 0.74 -13.09
CA ILE A 81 -22.11 0.79 -11.62
C ILE A 81 -21.27 1.99 -11.14
N ASN A 82 -20.15 2.29 -11.80
CA ASN A 82 -19.24 3.35 -11.37
C ASN A 82 -19.83 4.74 -11.53
N ILE A 83 -20.58 5.04 -12.59
CA ILE A 83 -21.14 6.37 -12.84
C ILE A 83 -22.10 6.79 -11.70
N PRO A 84 -23.10 5.99 -11.31
CA PRO A 84 -23.93 6.30 -10.14
C PRO A 84 -23.14 6.43 -8.84
N LEU A 85 -22.17 5.55 -8.61
CA LEU A 85 -21.33 5.61 -7.41
C LEU A 85 -20.48 6.88 -7.37
N LEU A 86 -19.95 7.34 -8.51
CA LEU A 86 -19.22 8.61 -8.61
C LEU A 86 -20.12 9.80 -8.30
N ILE A 87 -21.34 9.82 -8.83
CA ILE A 87 -22.33 10.86 -8.53
C ILE A 87 -22.64 10.86 -7.03
N ALA A 88 -22.92 9.69 -6.46
CA ALA A 88 -23.17 9.55 -5.03
C ALA A 88 -21.97 9.96 -4.18
N GLY A 89 -20.75 9.58 -4.56
CA GLY A 89 -19.52 9.98 -3.89
C GLY A 89 -19.31 11.49 -3.90
N PHE A 90 -19.54 12.14 -5.04
CA PHE A 90 -19.44 13.59 -5.18
C PHE A 90 -20.46 14.32 -4.29
N LEU A 91 -21.71 13.84 -4.26
CA LEU A 91 -22.79 14.45 -3.46
C LEU A 91 -22.63 14.20 -1.96
N LEU A 92 -22.28 12.97 -1.55
CA LEU A 92 -22.30 12.55 -0.15
C LEU A 92 -20.97 12.79 0.57
N ILE A 93 -19.83 12.69 -0.11
CA ILE A 93 -18.50 12.86 0.51
C ILE A 93 -17.98 14.29 0.29
N GLY A 94 -18.34 14.91 -0.83
CA GLY A 94 -18.08 16.32 -1.15
C GLY A 94 -17.15 16.51 -2.35
N LYS A 95 -17.00 17.76 -2.80
CA LYS A 95 -16.21 18.14 -4.00
C LYS A 95 -14.73 17.76 -3.96
N GLN A 96 -14.21 17.39 -2.78
CA GLN A 96 -12.85 16.87 -2.62
C GLN A 96 -12.71 15.40 -3.04
N TYR A 97 -13.80 14.73 -3.47
CA TYR A 97 -13.71 13.47 -4.18
C TYR A 97 -12.99 13.72 -5.51
N GLY A 98 -11.70 13.41 -5.51
CA GLY A 98 -10.75 13.97 -6.45
C GLY A 98 -11.08 13.64 -7.90
N ILE A 99 -10.88 14.62 -8.78
CA ILE A 99 -10.84 14.47 -10.25
C ILE A 99 -10.00 13.24 -10.67
N ARG A 100 -8.98 12.92 -9.87
CA ARG A 100 -8.12 11.74 -10.02
C ARG A 100 -8.86 10.41 -9.89
N SER A 101 -9.80 10.30 -8.94
CA SER A 101 -10.64 9.11 -8.78
C SER A 101 -11.67 8.98 -9.90
N VAL A 102 -12.19 10.11 -10.38
CA VAL A 102 -13.07 10.13 -11.58
C VAL A 102 -12.29 9.60 -12.79
N LEU A 103 -11.05 10.08 -12.99
CA LEU A 103 -10.18 9.60 -14.06
C LEU A 103 -9.99 8.09 -14.01
N GLY A 104 -9.56 7.53 -12.87
CA GLY A 104 -9.37 6.08 -12.74
C GLY A 104 -10.65 5.28 -12.97
N SER A 105 -11.78 5.75 -12.46
CA SER A 105 -13.09 5.09 -12.59
C SER A 105 -13.63 5.06 -14.03
N VAL A 106 -13.24 6.02 -14.86
CA VAL A 106 -13.63 6.11 -16.27
C VAL A 106 -12.63 5.37 -17.17
N VAL A 107 -11.34 5.51 -16.89
CA VAL A 107 -10.24 4.96 -17.70
C VAL A 107 -10.09 3.45 -17.50
N LEU A 108 -10.31 2.91 -16.29
CA LEU A 108 -10.19 1.47 -16.05
C LEU A 108 -11.15 0.65 -16.95
N PRO A 109 -12.47 0.90 -16.98
CA PRO A 109 -13.36 0.11 -17.84
C PRO A 109 -13.07 0.33 -19.33
N LEU A 110 -12.54 1.49 -19.73
CA LEU A 110 -12.07 1.71 -21.10
C LEU A 110 -10.93 0.74 -21.45
N PHE A 111 -9.92 0.60 -20.59
CA PHE A 111 -8.85 -0.37 -20.82
C PHE A 111 -9.35 -1.81 -20.75
N VAL A 112 -10.30 -2.12 -19.87
CA VAL A 112 -10.97 -3.44 -19.85
C VAL A 112 -11.64 -3.71 -21.21
N TYR A 113 -12.31 -2.72 -21.81
CA TYR A 113 -12.88 -2.89 -23.15
C TYR A 113 -11.80 -3.08 -24.23
N LEU A 114 -10.74 -2.27 -24.21
CA LEU A 114 -9.68 -2.31 -25.22
C LEU A 114 -8.82 -3.58 -25.16
N THR A 115 -8.73 -4.23 -24.00
CA THR A 115 -7.90 -5.43 -23.79
C THR A 115 -8.70 -6.73 -23.80
N LYS A 116 -10.01 -6.68 -24.10
CA LYS A 116 -10.91 -7.84 -23.98
C LYS A 116 -10.56 -9.01 -24.90
N ASP A 117 -9.99 -8.73 -26.07
CA ASP A 117 -9.68 -9.72 -27.12
C ASP A 117 -8.21 -10.18 -27.08
N TRP A 118 -7.48 -9.87 -26.01
CA TRP A 118 -6.08 -10.27 -25.87
C TRP A 118 -5.95 -11.77 -25.55
N ALA A 119 -4.83 -12.37 -25.98
CA ALA A 119 -4.61 -13.80 -25.86
C ALA A 119 -4.53 -14.23 -24.38
N ILE A 120 -5.40 -15.17 -23.99
CA ILE A 120 -5.51 -15.66 -22.61
C ILE A 120 -4.32 -16.58 -22.31
N PRO A 121 -3.47 -16.27 -21.31
CA PRO A 121 -2.28 -17.06 -20.99
C PRO A 121 -2.61 -18.36 -20.25
N THR A 122 -3.71 -18.41 -19.51
CA THR A 122 -4.08 -19.61 -18.73
C THR A 122 -5.56 -19.64 -18.37
N THR A 123 -6.12 -20.85 -18.36
CA THR A 123 -7.49 -21.16 -17.88
C THR A 123 -7.46 -22.03 -16.62
N ASN A 124 -6.32 -22.06 -15.91
CA ASN A 124 -6.23 -22.70 -14.60
C ASN A 124 -6.63 -21.69 -13.51
N PRO A 125 -7.70 -21.93 -12.72
CA PRO A 125 -8.19 -20.96 -11.72
C PRO A 125 -7.20 -20.61 -10.62
N LEU A 126 -6.29 -21.53 -10.24
CA LEU A 126 -5.24 -21.25 -9.27
C LEU A 126 -4.21 -20.27 -9.85
N LEU A 127 -3.77 -20.49 -11.09
CA LEU A 127 -2.86 -19.55 -11.76
C LEU A 127 -3.57 -18.21 -12.02
N GLY A 128 -4.84 -18.24 -12.43
CA GLY A 128 -5.67 -17.06 -12.63
C GLY A 128 -5.82 -16.21 -11.38
N SER A 129 -6.07 -16.83 -10.21
CA SER A 129 -6.21 -16.12 -8.94
C SER A 129 -4.89 -15.51 -8.48
N LEU A 130 -3.78 -16.24 -8.60
CA LEU A 130 -2.46 -15.74 -8.21
C LEU A 130 -1.98 -14.60 -9.10
N TYR A 131 -1.90 -14.81 -10.42
CA TYR A 131 -1.38 -13.79 -11.35
C TYR A 131 -2.36 -12.63 -11.54
N GLY A 132 -3.67 -12.92 -11.55
CA GLY A 132 -4.70 -11.89 -11.53
C GLY A 132 -4.61 -11.04 -10.28
N GLY A 133 -4.45 -11.66 -9.11
CA GLY A 133 -4.29 -10.95 -7.84
C GLY A 133 -3.01 -10.11 -7.78
N ILE A 134 -1.88 -10.63 -8.27
CA ILE A 134 -0.62 -9.87 -8.36
C ILE A 134 -0.78 -8.68 -9.30
N GLY A 135 -1.30 -8.89 -10.52
CA GLY A 135 -1.42 -7.83 -11.52
C GLY A 135 -2.40 -6.73 -11.11
N VAL A 136 -3.56 -7.12 -10.58
CA VAL A 136 -4.54 -6.17 -10.03
C VAL A 136 -3.97 -5.44 -8.82
N GLY A 137 -3.29 -6.14 -7.90
CA GLY A 137 -2.68 -5.53 -6.73
C GLY A 137 -1.58 -4.52 -7.07
N LEU A 138 -0.71 -4.85 -8.04
CA LEU A 138 0.31 -3.95 -8.57
C LEU A 138 -0.32 -2.68 -9.14
N GLY A 139 -1.33 -2.86 -10.00
CA GLY A 139 -2.01 -1.74 -10.63
C GLY A 139 -2.75 -0.85 -9.63
N ILE A 140 -3.50 -1.42 -8.68
CA ILE A 140 -4.18 -0.65 -7.62
C ILE A 140 -3.16 0.11 -6.76
N GLY A 141 -2.07 -0.54 -6.34
CA GLY A 141 -1.01 0.10 -5.58
C GLY A 141 -0.39 1.30 -6.31
N ILE A 142 -0.18 1.20 -7.63
CA ILE A 142 0.30 2.32 -8.45
C ILE A 142 -0.74 3.45 -8.53
N VAL A 143 -2.03 3.12 -8.71
CA VAL A 143 -3.11 4.12 -8.70
C VAL A 143 -3.18 4.86 -7.36
N TYR A 144 -3.06 4.15 -6.24
CA TYR A 144 -3.06 4.74 -4.89
C TYR A 144 -1.84 5.62 -4.65
N ARG A 145 -0.65 5.24 -5.15
CA ARG A 145 0.54 6.12 -5.12
C ARG A 145 0.35 7.42 -5.91
N GLY A 146 -0.43 7.39 -6.98
CA GLY A 146 -0.89 8.60 -7.71
C GLY A 146 -1.98 9.40 -6.99
N ARG A 147 -2.32 9.04 -5.74
CA ARG A 147 -3.42 9.62 -4.94
C ARG A 147 -4.76 9.56 -5.68
N GLY A 148 -4.92 8.56 -6.54
CA GLY A 148 -6.15 8.28 -7.27
C GLY A 148 -6.86 7.05 -6.70
N SER A 149 -7.98 6.71 -7.31
CA SER A 149 -8.67 5.45 -7.10
C SER A 149 -9.27 5.02 -8.43
N THR A 150 -9.43 3.72 -8.63
CA THR A 150 -10.18 3.17 -9.77
C THR A 150 -11.69 3.16 -9.54
N GLY A 151 -12.14 3.74 -8.43
CA GLY A 151 -13.55 3.88 -8.08
C GLY A 151 -14.20 2.58 -7.65
N GLY A 152 -15.49 2.48 -7.94
CA GLY A 152 -16.31 1.33 -7.64
C GLY A 152 -16.64 1.17 -6.15
N MET A 153 -16.54 -0.06 -5.64
CA MET A 153 -16.97 -0.40 -4.28
C MET A 153 -16.14 0.31 -3.20
N SER A 154 -14.96 0.84 -3.55
CA SER A 154 -14.18 1.71 -2.65
C SER A 154 -14.93 3.01 -2.32
N ILE A 155 -15.71 3.55 -3.27
CA ILE A 155 -16.54 4.73 -3.06
C ILE A 155 -17.68 4.38 -2.12
N LEU A 156 -18.35 3.26 -2.38
CA LEU A 156 -19.42 2.77 -1.52
C LEU A 156 -18.90 2.47 -0.11
N ALA A 157 -17.75 1.83 0.02
CA ALA A 157 -17.09 1.59 1.31
C ALA A 157 -16.80 2.89 2.06
N ARG A 158 -16.37 3.95 1.37
CA ARG A 158 -16.12 5.26 1.98
C ARG A 158 -17.40 5.99 2.37
N ILE A 159 -18.48 5.80 1.62
CA ILE A 159 -19.82 6.28 2.01
C ILE A 159 -20.25 5.54 3.29
N VAL A 160 -20.20 4.21 3.30
CA VAL A 160 -20.55 3.40 4.48
C VAL A 160 -19.70 3.79 5.69
N GLN A 161 -18.39 3.98 5.51
CA GLN A 161 -17.49 4.44 6.55
C GLN A 161 -17.97 5.76 7.19
N LYS A 162 -18.35 6.74 6.36
CA LYS A 162 -18.81 8.06 6.83
C LYS A 162 -20.04 7.97 7.73
N TYR A 163 -20.93 7.01 7.49
CA TYR A 163 -22.18 6.86 8.25
C TYR A 163 -22.11 5.82 9.39
N SER A 164 -21.22 4.83 9.30
CA SER A 164 -21.11 3.73 10.27
C SER A 164 -20.03 3.94 11.34
N GLY A 165 -19.05 4.81 11.10
CA GLY A 165 -17.90 5.00 12.01
C GLY A 165 -16.91 3.83 12.03
N LEU A 166 -17.08 2.82 11.17
CA LEU A 166 -16.14 1.71 11.01
C LEU A 166 -14.83 2.17 10.36
N SER A 167 -13.79 1.34 10.39
CA SER A 167 -12.56 1.61 9.65
C SER A 167 -12.77 1.43 8.15
N TYR A 168 -12.08 2.23 7.32
CA TYR A 168 -12.16 2.13 5.86
C TYR A 168 -11.87 0.71 5.35
N SER A 169 -10.81 0.10 5.86
CA SER A 169 -10.40 -1.26 5.47
C SER A 169 -11.47 -2.30 5.78
N LEU A 170 -12.16 -2.17 6.93
CA LEU A 170 -13.27 -3.06 7.27
C LEU A 170 -14.45 -2.87 6.30
N CYS A 171 -14.80 -1.63 5.95
CA CYS A 171 -15.85 -1.37 4.96
C CYS A 171 -15.52 -1.99 3.59
N VAL A 172 -14.28 -1.90 3.13
CA VAL A 172 -13.84 -2.53 1.85
C VAL A 172 -13.99 -4.05 1.92
N VAL A 173 -13.50 -4.67 3.00
CA VAL A 173 -13.62 -6.12 3.19
C VAL A 173 -15.08 -6.57 3.21
N MET A 174 -15.98 -5.83 3.86
CA MET A 174 -17.41 -6.15 3.86
C MET A 174 -18.03 -6.06 2.45
N MET A 175 -17.65 -5.03 1.68
CA MET A 175 -18.11 -4.89 0.29
C MET A 175 -17.62 -6.06 -0.58
N ASP A 176 -16.34 -6.43 -0.48
CA ASP A 176 -15.76 -7.52 -1.26
C ASP A 176 -16.30 -8.89 -0.83
N ALA A 177 -16.49 -9.11 0.48
CA ALA A 177 -17.13 -10.31 1.01
C ALA A 177 -18.54 -10.49 0.44
N THR A 178 -19.31 -9.40 0.31
CA THR A 178 -20.64 -9.45 -0.30
C THR A 178 -20.57 -9.93 -1.75
N VAL A 179 -19.60 -9.44 -2.53
CA VAL A 179 -19.39 -9.88 -3.93
C VAL A 179 -18.96 -11.34 -4.00
N ILE A 180 -18.07 -11.79 -3.12
CA ILE A 180 -17.59 -13.18 -3.09
C ILE A 180 -18.72 -14.14 -2.67
N ILE A 181 -19.56 -13.76 -1.70
CA ILE A 181 -20.74 -14.53 -1.32
C ILE A 181 -21.69 -14.65 -2.52
N MET A 182 -21.98 -13.55 -3.22
CA MET A 182 -22.78 -13.62 -4.46
C MET A 182 -22.13 -14.53 -5.51
N ALA A 183 -20.81 -14.49 -5.67
CA ALA A 183 -20.08 -15.35 -6.59
C ALA A 183 -20.21 -16.84 -6.23
N ALA A 184 -20.25 -17.19 -4.94
CA ALA A 184 -20.44 -18.57 -4.49
C ALA A 184 -21.80 -19.14 -4.93
N PHE A 185 -22.85 -18.30 -4.96
CA PHE A 185 -24.18 -18.69 -5.41
C PHE A 185 -24.34 -18.67 -6.94
N VAL A 186 -23.69 -17.73 -7.63
CA VAL A 186 -23.87 -17.52 -9.09
C VAL A 186 -22.92 -18.36 -9.94
N LEU A 187 -21.67 -18.55 -9.50
CA LEU A 187 -20.64 -19.24 -10.27
C LEU A 187 -20.44 -20.66 -9.74
N SER A 188 -19.75 -20.79 -8.62
CA SER A 188 -19.62 -22.01 -7.82
C SER A 188 -18.89 -21.70 -6.52
N LEU A 189 -19.01 -22.60 -5.53
CA LEU A 189 -18.23 -22.50 -4.30
C LEU A 189 -16.71 -22.59 -4.57
N GLU A 190 -16.29 -23.40 -5.53
CA GLU A 190 -14.87 -23.53 -5.86
C GLU A 190 -14.29 -22.22 -6.42
N GLN A 191 -15.01 -21.55 -7.33
CA GLN A 191 -14.58 -20.27 -7.88
C GLN A 191 -14.52 -19.16 -6.84
N SER A 192 -15.43 -19.17 -5.85
CA SER A 192 -15.38 -18.20 -4.74
C SER A 192 -14.19 -18.45 -3.80
N LEU A 193 -13.76 -19.69 -3.60
CA LEU A 193 -12.53 -20.01 -2.88
C LEU A 193 -11.28 -19.50 -3.63
N PHE A 194 -11.22 -19.65 -4.94
CA PHE A 194 -10.15 -19.05 -5.75
C PHE A 194 -10.20 -17.52 -5.71
N ALA A 195 -11.39 -16.91 -5.68
CA ALA A 195 -11.57 -15.48 -5.51
C ALA A 195 -11.02 -14.98 -4.17
N LEU A 196 -11.17 -15.74 -3.08
CA LEU A 196 -10.55 -15.43 -1.79
C LEU A 196 -9.02 -15.45 -1.85
N ILE A 197 -8.43 -16.42 -2.56
CA ILE A 197 -6.98 -16.47 -2.80
C ILE A 197 -6.54 -15.21 -3.56
N GLY A 198 -7.23 -14.88 -4.65
CA GLY A 198 -6.95 -13.69 -5.45
C GLY A 198 -7.06 -12.39 -4.65
N LEU A 199 -8.09 -12.25 -3.82
CA LEU A 199 -8.29 -11.10 -2.93
C LEU A 199 -7.15 -10.96 -1.92
N TYR A 200 -6.75 -12.06 -1.27
CA TYR A 200 -5.64 -12.06 -0.31
C TYR A 200 -4.32 -11.64 -0.97
N VAL A 201 -4.01 -12.19 -2.14
CA VAL A 201 -2.80 -11.84 -2.89
C VAL A 201 -2.84 -10.37 -3.34
N THR A 202 -3.98 -9.91 -3.84
CA THR A 202 -4.20 -8.51 -4.22
C THR A 202 -3.87 -7.57 -3.06
N GLY A 203 -4.44 -7.82 -1.87
CA GLY A 203 -4.18 -7.00 -0.68
C GLY A 203 -2.71 -6.94 -0.30
N LYS A 204 -2.02 -8.09 -0.27
CA LYS A 204 -0.58 -8.16 0.03
C LYS A 204 0.28 -7.37 -0.96
N VAL A 205 -0.09 -7.39 -2.23
CA VAL A 205 0.66 -6.68 -3.27
C VAL A 205 0.37 -5.18 -3.23
N ILE A 206 -0.88 -4.77 -2.96
CA ILE A 206 -1.23 -3.36 -2.73
C ILE A 206 -0.38 -2.82 -1.58
N ASP A 207 -0.38 -3.49 -0.43
CA ASP A 207 0.39 -3.10 0.75
C ASP A 207 1.87 -2.92 0.43
N ALA A 208 2.45 -3.88 -0.30
CA ALA A 208 3.87 -3.86 -0.68
C ALA A 208 4.22 -2.72 -1.66
N VAL A 209 3.30 -2.34 -2.55
CA VAL A 209 3.52 -1.25 -3.51
C VAL A 209 3.25 0.11 -2.88
N GLU A 210 2.15 0.25 -2.12
CA GLU A 210 1.70 1.50 -1.53
C GLU A 210 2.63 1.95 -0.41
N MET A 211 2.80 1.11 0.63
CA MET A 211 3.67 1.38 1.78
C MET A 211 5.15 1.17 1.44
N GLY A 212 5.43 0.55 0.30
CA GLY A 212 6.76 0.05 -0.04
C GLY A 212 7.12 -1.19 0.79
N LEU A 213 8.18 -1.87 0.40
CA LEU A 213 8.80 -2.88 1.24
C LEU A 213 9.41 -2.14 2.45
N GLY A 214 8.65 -2.09 3.55
CA GLY A 214 9.01 -1.49 4.83
C GLY A 214 10.23 -2.17 5.42
N ASN A 215 11.40 -1.75 4.94
CA ASN A 215 12.69 -2.32 5.34
C ASN A 215 13.24 -1.63 6.58
N SER A 216 12.48 -0.80 7.29
CA SER A 216 12.95 -0.11 8.50
C SER A 216 12.36 -0.74 9.76
N LYS A 217 13.18 -0.86 10.80
CA LYS A 217 12.79 -1.33 12.12
C LYS A 217 13.19 -0.28 13.15
N VAL A 218 12.38 -0.11 14.19
CA VAL A 218 12.78 0.62 15.39
C VAL A 218 13.23 -0.40 16.43
N ALA A 219 14.41 -0.21 16.98
CA ALA A 219 14.90 -0.97 18.12
C ALA A 219 14.91 -0.08 19.36
N TYR A 220 14.26 -0.55 20.43
CA TYR A 220 14.39 0.00 21.77
C TYR A 220 15.32 -0.89 22.58
N ILE A 221 16.39 -0.31 23.11
CA ILE A 221 17.45 -1.03 23.80
C ILE A 221 17.47 -0.53 25.25
N ILE A 222 17.23 -1.46 26.16
CA ILE A 222 17.19 -1.23 27.60
C ILE A 222 18.36 -1.98 28.21
N SER A 223 19.30 -1.25 28.79
CA SER A 223 20.55 -1.79 29.33
C SER A 223 21.11 -0.84 30.38
N ASN A 224 21.92 -1.37 31.30
CA ASN A 224 22.70 -0.56 32.24
C ASN A 224 23.99 0.01 31.59
N GLN A 225 24.44 -0.58 30.48
CA GLN A 225 25.66 -0.22 29.75
C GLN A 225 25.35 0.76 28.59
N THR A 226 24.62 1.84 28.88
CA THR A 226 24.09 2.74 27.83
C THR A 226 25.17 3.48 27.04
N GLU A 227 26.25 3.92 27.68
CA GLU A 227 27.35 4.63 27.02
C GLU A 227 28.18 3.73 26.09
N PRO A 228 28.66 2.53 26.52
CA PRO A 228 29.31 1.59 25.63
C PRO A 228 28.45 1.20 24.40
N ILE A 229 27.16 0.92 24.62
CA ILE A 229 26.24 0.59 23.52
C ILE A 229 26.07 1.79 22.57
N THR A 230 26.00 3.01 23.12
CA THR A 230 25.89 4.24 22.30
C THR A 230 27.07 4.37 21.34
N LYS A 231 28.30 4.12 21.81
CA LYS A 231 29.51 4.19 20.97
C LYS A 231 29.47 3.16 19.85
N VAL A 232 29.19 1.91 20.18
CA VAL A 232 29.15 0.82 19.18
C VAL A 232 28.07 1.05 18.11
N ILE A 233 26.92 1.63 18.47
CA ILE A 233 25.88 1.96 17.49
C ILE A 233 26.30 3.14 16.58
N LEU A 234 26.95 4.16 17.15
CA LEU A 234 27.41 5.32 16.37
C LEU A 234 28.60 5.00 15.48
N ASP A 235 29.58 4.27 16.00
CA ASP A 235 30.88 4.08 15.36
C ASP A 235 30.91 2.82 14.47
N ASP A 236 30.37 1.69 14.95
CA ASP A 236 30.46 0.41 14.22
C ASP A 236 29.27 0.17 13.30
N LEU A 237 28.07 0.61 13.72
CA LEU A 237 26.85 0.47 12.94
C LEU A 237 26.57 1.69 12.04
N ASP A 238 27.23 2.82 12.28
CA ASP A 238 27.03 4.10 11.58
C ASP A 238 25.55 4.56 11.59
N ARG A 239 24.92 4.46 12.78
CA ARG A 239 23.51 4.81 12.97
C ARG A 239 23.32 5.81 14.11
N GLY A 240 22.56 6.87 13.82
CA GLY A 240 22.09 7.80 14.84
C GLY A 240 21.09 7.13 15.79
N LEU A 241 21.10 7.54 17.05
CA LEU A 241 20.17 7.06 18.08
C LEU A 241 19.64 8.23 18.92
N THR A 242 18.48 8.01 19.54
CA THR A 242 17.87 8.94 20.49
C THR A 242 17.85 8.30 21.87
N LYS A 243 18.21 9.05 22.90
CA LYS A 243 18.09 8.64 24.30
C LYS A 243 16.70 9.05 24.81
N LEU A 244 15.91 8.08 25.26
CA LEU A 244 14.60 8.30 25.87
C LEU A 244 14.73 8.12 27.38
N GLU A 245 14.28 9.11 28.15
CA GLU A 245 14.17 8.97 29.61
C GLU A 245 12.96 8.12 29.94
N ALA A 246 13.16 7.06 30.71
CA ALA A 246 12.11 6.16 31.17
C ALA A 246 12.22 5.95 32.68
N LYS A 247 11.14 5.45 33.28
CA LYS A 247 11.10 5.08 34.69
C LYS A 247 10.61 3.64 34.82
N GLY A 248 11.27 2.84 35.65
CA GLY A 248 10.89 1.45 35.87
C GLY A 248 9.54 1.37 36.56
N GLY A 249 8.54 0.70 35.96
CA GLY A 249 7.19 0.64 36.54
C GLY A 249 7.09 -0.16 37.86
N TYR A 250 8.10 -0.98 38.17
CA TYR A 250 8.16 -1.75 39.42
C TYR A 250 9.16 -1.17 40.43
N THR A 251 10.35 -0.77 39.97
CA THR A 251 11.42 -0.29 40.84
C THR A 251 11.43 1.22 41.04
N ASP A 252 10.69 1.97 40.22
CA ASP A 252 10.66 3.43 40.19
C ASP A 252 12.01 4.10 39.84
N ASP A 253 12.99 3.32 39.37
CA ASP A 253 14.29 3.86 38.96
C ASP A 253 14.20 4.60 37.63
N GLN A 254 14.91 5.72 37.50
CA GLN A 254 15.17 6.34 36.20
C GLN A 254 16.13 5.49 35.38
N ARG A 255 15.78 5.25 34.11
CA ARG A 255 16.57 4.45 33.17
C ARG A 255 16.54 5.10 31.80
N THR A 256 17.65 5.03 31.09
CA THR A 256 17.72 5.52 29.70
C THR A 256 17.45 4.37 28.73
N VAL A 257 16.51 4.57 27.81
CA VAL A 257 16.23 3.65 26.70
C VAL A 257 16.85 4.22 25.43
N LEU A 258 17.65 3.44 24.72
CA LEU A 258 18.19 3.86 23.43
C LEU A 258 17.21 3.46 22.33
N MET A 259 16.72 4.45 21.58
CA MET A 259 15.89 4.25 20.40
C MET A 259 16.76 4.43 19.15
N VAL A 260 16.89 3.38 18.35
CA VAL A 260 17.62 3.41 17.08
C VAL A 260 16.71 2.91 15.97
N VAL A 261 16.72 3.61 14.83
CA VAL A 261 16.12 3.09 13.60
C VAL A 261 17.20 2.40 12.81
N VAL A 262 16.91 1.21 12.28
CA VAL A 262 17.82 0.43 11.44
C VAL A 262 17.07 -0.21 10.28
N GLY A 263 17.79 -0.57 9.23
CA GLY A 263 17.27 -1.44 8.19
C GLY A 263 17.00 -2.86 8.71
N GLN A 264 16.05 -3.58 8.11
CA GLN A 264 15.72 -4.97 8.44
C GLN A 264 16.95 -5.88 8.32
N ASN A 265 17.80 -5.61 7.33
CA ASN A 265 19.04 -6.34 7.10
C ASN A 265 20.13 -6.03 8.14
N GLU A 266 20.01 -4.92 8.87
CA GLU A 266 20.97 -4.47 9.88
C GLU A 266 20.62 -5.01 11.28
N VAL A 267 19.38 -5.48 11.49
CA VAL A 267 18.91 -6.02 12.79
C VAL A 267 19.81 -7.13 13.33
N PRO A 268 20.27 -8.13 12.54
CA PRO A 268 21.15 -9.17 13.06
C PRO A 268 22.48 -8.60 13.58
N ARG A 269 23.07 -7.64 12.86
CA ARG A 269 24.31 -6.97 13.25
C ARG A 269 24.12 -6.13 14.51
N LEU A 270 23.04 -5.37 14.60
CA LEU A 270 22.68 -4.61 15.81
C LEU A 270 22.59 -5.52 17.04
N LYS A 271 21.88 -6.66 16.93
CA LYS A 271 21.74 -7.61 18.04
C LYS A 271 23.08 -8.21 18.47
N ALA A 272 23.95 -8.53 17.51
CA ALA A 272 25.28 -9.06 17.80
C ALA A 272 26.15 -8.05 18.55
N LEU A 273 26.18 -6.80 18.08
CA LEU A 273 26.91 -5.70 18.70
C LEU A 273 26.42 -5.43 20.13
N ILE A 274 25.11 -5.31 20.35
CA ILE A 274 24.55 -5.09 21.68
C ILE A 274 24.92 -6.25 22.62
N ARG A 275 24.75 -7.50 22.19
CA ARG A 275 25.08 -8.68 23.02
C ARG A 275 26.57 -8.78 23.36
N SER A 276 27.46 -8.29 22.49
CA SER A 276 28.91 -8.29 22.77
C SER A 276 29.29 -7.31 23.88
N VAL A 277 28.52 -6.25 24.06
CA VAL A 277 28.74 -5.21 25.09
C VAL A 277 28.00 -5.52 26.38
N ASP A 278 26.73 -5.92 26.27
CA ASP A 278 25.87 -6.28 27.40
C ASP A 278 25.01 -7.50 27.03
N PRO A 279 25.41 -8.71 27.46
CA PRO A 279 24.62 -9.92 27.29
C PRO A 279 23.24 -9.85 27.98
N GLY A 280 23.07 -8.99 29.00
CA GLY A 280 21.84 -8.79 29.74
C GLY A 280 20.90 -7.73 29.14
N ALA A 281 21.29 -7.08 28.03
CA ALA A 281 20.48 -6.05 27.40
C ALA A 281 19.16 -6.59 26.85
N PHE A 282 18.08 -5.87 27.10
CA PHE A 282 16.75 -6.17 26.58
C PHE A 282 16.48 -5.32 25.33
N VAL A 283 16.21 -5.98 24.20
CA VAL A 283 16.04 -5.32 22.90
C VAL A 283 14.66 -5.64 22.33
N ILE A 284 13.84 -4.60 22.15
CA ILE A 284 12.53 -4.68 21.51
C ILE A 284 12.70 -4.23 20.06
N ILE A 285 12.31 -5.07 19.10
CA ILE A 285 12.28 -4.72 17.67
C ILE A 285 10.83 -4.53 17.23
N SER A 286 10.50 -3.34 16.73
CA SER A 286 9.20 -3.01 16.16
C SER A 286 9.31 -2.66 14.68
N ASN A 287 8.24 -2.90 13.92
CA ASN A 287 8.18 -2.54 12.51
C ASN A 287 7.91 -1.04 12.36
N ALA A 288 8.79 -0.33 11.65
CA ALA A 288 8.51 1.02 11.19
C ALA A 288 8.02 0.94 9.74
N HIS A 289 6.80 1.37 9.47
CA HIS A 289 6.27 1.39 8.10
C HIS A 289 7.00 2.43 7.25
N GLU A 290 7.27 3.60 7.81
CA GLU A 290 7.99 4.67 7.14
C GLU A 290 8.87 5.44 8.13
N VAL A 291 10.09 5.80 7.70
CA VAL A 291 11.01 6.64 8.46
C VAL A 291 11.60 7.67 7.52
N LEU A 292 11.44 8.94 7.88
CA LEU A 292 11.91 10.09 7.10
C LEU A 292 13.05 10.78 7.86
N GLY A 293 14.19 11.00 7.21
CA GLY A 293 15.33 11.69 7.83
C GLY A 293 16.69 11.34 7.21
N GLU A 294 17.74 12.04 7.66
CA GLU A 294 19.12 11.76 7.26
C GLU A 294 19.52 10.31 7.62
N GLY A 295 20.18 9.61 6.69
CA GLY A 295 20.59 8.21 6.87
C GLY A 295 19.54 7.15 6.48
N PHE A 296 18.29 7.54 6.21
CA PHE A 296 17.25 6.67 5.65
C PHE A 296 16.72 7.27 4.33
N LYS A 297 15.97 6.48 3.54
CA LYS A 297 15.50 6.87 2.18
C LYS A 297 15.07 8.34 2.15
N ARG A 298 15.84 9.20 1.45
CA ARG A 298 15.36 10.51 1.00
C ARG A 298 14.40 10.27 -0.16
N GLY A 299 13.14 9.99 0.15
CA GLY A 299 12.10 9.72 -0.84
C GLY A 299 10.88 10.60 -0.61
N GLU A 300 10.73 11.58 -1.50
CA GLU A 300 9.50 12.26 -1.93
C GLU A 300 8.38 12.51 -0.89
N LEU A 301 8.37 13.73 -0.33
CA LEU A 301 7.15 14.39 0.14
C LEU A 301 6.42 15.00 -1.06
#